data_AF-A0A932MHV1-F1
#
_entry.id   AF-A0A932MHV1-F1
#
_cell.length_a   1.000
_cell.length_b   1.000
_cell.length_c   1.000
_cell.angle_alpha   90.00
_cell.angle_beta   90.00
_cell.angle_gamma   90.00
#
_symmetry.space_group_name_H-M   'P 1'
#
loop_
_entity.id
_entity.type
_entity.pdbx_description
1 polymer ?
#
loop_
_entity_poly.entity_id
_entity_poly.type
_entity_poly.pdbx_seq_one_letter_code
_entity_poly.pdbx_strand_id
1 'polypeptide(L)'
;MTASHLHPAGDREGARHLFERLLPILAFANQHIDISIQFFKRVLVAKGVFRTHAVREPILRFDDVQQRIATSLVGRVLELERSLG
;
A
#
# COMPACT_ATOMS: atom_id res chain seq x y z
N MET A 1 -7.60 4.42 8.65
CA MET A 1 -6.99 4.17 9.96
C MET A 1 -5.57 4.71 9.93
N THR A 2 -5.40 5.94 10.39
CA THR A 2 -4.10 6.63 10.50
C THR A 2 -3.31 5.99 11.64
N ALA A 3 -2.01 5.76 11.43
CA ALA A 3 -1.08 5.21 12.42
C ALA A 3 -0.88 6.08 13.69
N SER A 4 -1.71 7.10 13.91
CA SER A 4 -1.49 8.15 14.90
C SER A 4 -2.37 8.07 16.15
N HIS A 5 -3.40 7.22 16.20
CA HIS A 5 -4.37 7.23 17.32
C HIS A 5 -4.08 6.21 18.44
N LEU A 6 -2.96 5.48 18.36
CA LEU A 6 -2.62 4.38 19.29
C LEU A 6 -1.54 4.72 20.34
N HIS A 7 -1.17 5.98 20.53
CA HIS A 7 -0.12 6.31 21.51
C HIS A 7 -0.54 7.28 22.63
N PRO A 8 -1.29 6.78 23.64
CA PRO A 8 -1.15 7.27 25.01
C PRO A 8 0.00 6.57 25.77
N ALA A 9 0.52 5.43 25.30
CA ALA A 9 1.45 4.57 26.05
C ALA A 9 2.82 4.29 25.39
N GLY A 10 3.11 4.81 24.19
CA GLY A 10 4.46 4.76 23.62
C GLY A 10 5.04 3.37 23.35
N ASP A 11 4.25 2.42 22.82
CA ASP A 11 4.76 1.15 22.29
C ASP A 11 5.61 1.37 21.03
N ARG A 12 6.86 1.75 21.25
CA ARG A 12 7.85 2.00 20.19
C ARG A 12 8.23 0.73 19.46
N GLU A 13 8.20 -0.42 20.13
CA GLU A 13 8.59 -1.69 19.54
C GLU A 13 7.52 -2.19 18.57
N GLY A 14 6.24 -2.15 18.96
CA GLY A 14 5.12 -2.45 18.08
C GLY A 14 5.08 -1.52 16.87
N ALA A 15 5.32 -0.21 17.07
CA ALA A 15 5.41 0.76 15.98
C ALA A 15 6.57 0.44 15.01
N ARG A 16 7.76 0.11 15.53
CA ARG A 16 8.92 -0.29 14.71
C ARG A 16 8.62 -1.56 13.92
N HIS A 17 8.04 -2.58 14.57
CA HIS A 17 7.68 -3.83 13.93
C HIS A 17 6.63 -3.63 12.82
N LEU A 18 5.63 -2.78 13.04
CA LEU A 18 4.66 -2.42 12.01
C LEU A 18 5.33 -1.68 10.84
N PHE A 19 6.22 -0.73 11.13
CA PHE A 19 6.96 0.01 10.11
C PHE A 19 7.79 -0.93 9.23
N GLU A 20 8.54 -1.87 9.82
CA GLU A 20 9.33 -2.87 9.10
C GLU A 20 8.45 -3.73 8.18
N ARG A 21 7.23 -4.08 8.63
CA ARG A 21 6.27 -4.82 7.78
C ARG A 21 5.74 -3.97 6.62
N LEU A 22 5.62 -2.66 6.79
CA LEU A 22 5.19 -1.71 5.76
C LEU A 22 6.31 -1.33 4.77
N LEU A 23 7.58 -1.47 5.13
CA LEU A 23 8.72 -1.03 4.32
C LEU A 23 8.65 -1.44 2.84
N PRO A 24 8.31 -2.70 2.46
CA PRO A 24 8.23 -3.08 1.05
C PRO A 24 7.14 -2.31 0.28
N ILE A 25 6.02 -2.00 0.95
CA ILE A 25 4.91 -1.23 0.37
C ILE A 25 5.35 0.22 0.18
N LEU A 26 5.94 0.82 1.21
CA LEU A 26 6.42 2.20 1.17
C LEU A 26 7.54 2.38 0.13
N ALA A 27 8.49 1.45 0.09
CA ALA A 27 9.61 1.49 -0.83
C ALA A 27 9.15 1.42 -2.29
N PHE A 28 8.14 0.61 -2.62
CA PHE A 28 7.59 0.50 -3.98
C PHE A 28 6.66 1.68 -4.32
N ALA A 29 5.67 1.97 -3.47
CA ALA A 29 4.66 2.98 -3.77
C ALA A 29 5.23 4.40 -3.87
N ASN A 30 6.38 4.66 -3.25
CA ASN A 30 6.99 5.99 -3.21
C ASN A 30 8.17 6.16 -4.19
N GLN A 31 8.42 5.21 -5.10
CA GLN A 31 9.50 5.35 -6.11
C GLN A 31 9.22 6.50 -7.09
N HIS A 32 7.96 6.69 -7.45
CA HIS A 32 7.51 7.74 -8.37
C HIS A 32 6.02 8.01 -8.16
N ILE A 33 5.57 9.24 -8.45
CA ILE A 33 4.16 9.63 -8.26
C ILE A 33 3.19 8.76 -9.07
N ASP A 34 3.55 8.42 -10.31
CA ASP A 34 2.73 7.55 -11.17
C ASP A 34 2.59 6.14 -10.59
N ILE A 35 3.63 5.66 -9.90
CA ILE A 35 3.61 4.36 -9.22
C ILE A 35 2.69 4.43 -8.01
N SER A 36 2.79 5.49 -7.22
CA SER A 36 1.91 5.74 -6.07
C SER A 36 0.44 5.70 -6.47
N ILE A 37 0.06 6.51 -7.46
CA ILE A 37 -1.33 6.62 -7.95
C ILE A 37 -1.85 5.25 -8.39
N GLN A 38 -1.08 4.55 -9.23
CA GLN A 38 -1.48 3.25 -9.77
C GLN A 38 -1.56 2.15 -8.71
N PHE A 39 -0.63 2.13 -7.76
CA PHE A 39 -0.59 1.14 -6.70
C PHE A 39 -1.76 1.32 -5.74
N PHE A 40 -1.97 2.53 -5.21
CA PHE A 40 -3.06 2.77 -4.26
C PHE A 40 -4.43 2.62 -4.91
N LYS A 41 -4.59 2.92 -6.21
CA LYS A 41 -5.85 2.64 -6.90
C LYS A 41 -6.15 1.14 -6.98
N ARG A 42 -5.13 0.29 -7.17
CA ARG A 42 -5.29 -1.19 -7.11
C ARG A 42 -5.66 -1.65 -5.70
N VAL A 43 -5.06 -1.08 -4.66
CA VAL A 43 -5.46 -1.36 -3.26
C VAL A 43 -6.96 -1.04 -3.06
N LEU A 44 -7.42 0.13 -3.52
CA LEU A 44 -8.83 0.52 -3.37
C LEU A 44 -9.79 -0.37 -4.16
N VAL A 45 -9.38 -0.88 -5.33
CA VAL A 45 -10.15 -1.88 -6.07
C VAL A 45 -10.21 -3.21 -5.33
N ALA A 46 -9.08 -3.68 -4.80
CA ALA A 46 -9.02 -4.93 -4.05
C ALA A 46 -9.86 -4.87 -2.76
N LYS A 47 -10.04 -3.67 -2.20
CA LYS A 47 -10.93 -3.39 -1.06
C LYS A 47 -12.40 -3.21 -1.45
N GLY A 48 -12.75 -3.27 -2.73
CA GLY A 48 -14.11 -3.08 -3.24
C GLY A 48 -14.60 -1.63 -3.23
N VAL A 49 -13.74 -0.66 -2.93
CA VAL A 49 -14.10 0.78 -2.92
C VAL A 49 -14.28 1.30 -4.35
N PHE A 50 -13.43 0.85 -5.28
CA PHE A 50 -13.51 1.18 -6.69
C PHE A 50 -13.77 -0.06 -7.54
N ARG A 51 -14.47 0.13 -8.66
CA ARG A 51 -14.72 -0.95 -9.63
C ARG A 51 -13.50 -1.25 -10.50
N THR A 52 -12.69 -0.24 -10.82
CA THR A 52 -11.55 -0.37 -11.74
C THR A 52 -10.34 0.44 -11.26
N HIS A 53 -9.14 -0.02 -11.66
CA HIS A 53 -7.89 0.67 -11.36
C HIS A 53 -7.43 1.60 -12.50
N ALA A 54 -8.33 1.92 -13.43
CA ALA A 54 -8.05 2.80 -14.56
C ALA A 54 -7.68 4.21 -14.08
N VAL A 55 -6.62 4.79 -14.64
CA VAL A 55 -6.06 6.09 -14.29
C VAL A 55 -6.10 7.02 -15.51
N ARG A 56 -6.15 8.33 -15.29
CA ARG A 56 -6.19 9.31 -16.37
C ARG A 56 -4.78 9.46 -16.97
N GLU A 57 -4.69 9.40 -18.29
CA GLU A 57 -3.45 9.64 -19.04
C GLU A 57 -3.16 11.16 -19.15
N PRO A 58 -1.88 11.57 -19.22
CA PRO A 58 -0.69 10.73 -19.34
C PRO A 58 -0.22 10.17 -17.99
N ILE A 59 0.12 8.88 -17.97
CA ILE A 59 0.77 8.23 -16.82
C ILE A 59 1.72 7.12 -17.29
N LEU A 60 2.86 6.93 -16.61
CA LEU A 60 3.75 5.81 -16.92
C LEU A 60 3.09 4.48 -16.57
N ARG A 61 2.90 3.60 -17.55
CA ARG A 61 2.34 2.26 -17.29
C ARG A 61 3.34 1.39 -16.56
N PHE A 62 2.83 0.54 -15.67
CA PHE A 62 3.64 -0.54 -15.10
C PHE A 62 4.11 -1.50 -16.18
N ASP A 63 5.39 -1.82 -16.14
CA ASP A 63 5.93 -3.00 -16.82
C ASP A 63 5.51 -4.30 -16.12
N ASP A 64 5.82 -5.45 -16.71
CA ASP A 64 5.44 -6.76 -16.19
C ASP A 64 6.05 -7.08 -14.81
N VAL A 65 7.22 -6.51 -14.50
CA VAL A 65 7.86 -6.68 -13.19
C VAL A 65 7.08 -5.89 -12.15
N GLN A 66 6.80 -4.62 -12.43
CA GLN A 66 6.03 -3.73 -11.58
C GLN A 66 4.60 -4.24 -11.36
N GLN A 67 3.94 -4.81 -12.37
CA GLN A 67 2.61 -5.42 -12.21
C GLN A 67 2.63 -6.59 -11.22
N ARG A 68 3.63 -7.47 -11.32
CA ARG A 68 3.78 -8.62 -10.39
C ARG A 68 4.08 -8.16 -8.98
N ILE A 69 5.02 -7.22 -8.80
CA ILE A 69 5.34 -6.64 -7.50
C ILE A 69 4.11 -5.97 -6.88
N ALA A 70 3.41 -5.13 -7.66
CA ALA A 70 2.20 -4.45 -7.19
C ALA A 70 1.12 -5.44 -6.75
N THR A 71 0.92 -6.53 -7.50
CA THR A 71 -0.07 -7.58 -7.14
C THR A 71 0.26 -8.21 -5.79
N SER A 72 1.51 -8.64 -5.58
CA SER A 72 1.96 -9.21 -4.31
C SER A 72 1.84 -8.20 -3.15
N LEU A 73 2.23 -6.94 -3.38
CA LEU A 73 2.18 -5.91 -2.33
C LEU A 73 0.75 -5.47 -2.00
N VAL A 74 -0.18 -5.49 -2.94
CA VAL A 74 -1.61 -5.31 -2.65
C VAL A 74 -2.11 -6.41 -1.72
N GLY A 75 -1.75 -7.67 -1.98
CA GLY A 75 -2.05 -8.79 -1.08
C GLY A 75 -1.51 -8.56 0.33
N ARG A 76 -0.26 -8.13 0.43
CA ARG A 76 0.40 -7.77 1.71
C ARG A 76 -0.32 -6.65 2.45
N VAL A 77 -0.80 -5.61 1.76
CA VAL A 77 -1.60 -4.54 2.38
C VAL A 77 -2.85 -5.13 3.03
N LEU A 78 -3.60 -5.96 2.31
CA LEU A 78 -4.83 -6.57 2.83
C LEU A 78 -4.56 -7.51 4.02
N GLU A 79 -3.47 -8.26 3.98
CA GLU A 79 -3.03 -9.09 5.11
C GLU A 79 -2.67 -8.25 6.34
N LEU A 80 -1.94 -7.15 6.13
CA LEU A 80 -1.58 -6.23 7.20
C LEU A 80 -2.82 -5.60 7.84
N GLU A 81 -3.76 -5.11 7.04
CA GLU A 81 -5.03 -4.55 7.52
C GLU A 81 -5.80 -5.59 8.35
N ARG A 82 -5.97 -6.82 7.83
CA ARG A 82 -6.62 -7.92 8.59
C ARG A 82 -5.90 -8.24 9.90
N SER A 83 -4.58 -8.14 9.94
CA SER A 83 -3.80 -8.40 11.16
C SER A 83 -3.90 -7.31 12.22
N LEU A 84 -4.46 -6.14 11.88
CA LEU A 84 -4.57 -4.98 12.76
C LEU A 84 -6.00 -4.74 13.29
N GLY A 85 -7.01 -5.45 12.77
CA GLY A 85 -8.42 -5.30 13.15
C GLY A 85 -9.21 -4.52 12.13
#